data_AF-A0AAW6ZJN0-F1
#
_entry.id   AF-A0AAW6ZJN0-F1
#
_cell.length_a   1.000
_cell.length_b   1.000
_cell.length_c   1.000
_cell.angle_alpha   90.00
_cell.angle_beta   90.00
_cell.angle_gamma   90.00
#
_symmetry.space_group_name_H-M   'P 1'
#
loop_
_entity.id
_entity.type
_entity.pdbx_description
1 polymer ?
#
loop_
_entity_poly.entity_id
_entity_poly.type
_entity_poly.pdbx_seq_one_letter_code
_entity_poly.pdbx_strand_id
1 'polypeptide(L)'
;MNKQELASRIWKSANRMRSKIEANEYKDYILGFIFYKFLSEEQVARLRRDGLDDLTALTEDDVEIVEYTRDLCGYFISYENLFGTWLAKGNDFGIDNVRDALSAFSRNIDPARKKVFNGIFDTLQSGLSKLGTDARAQSKAARDLIYLIQDIPMGGQAGL
;
A
#
# COMPACT_ATOMS: atom_id res chain seq x y z
N MET A 1 4.78 -18.48 -8.11
CA MET A 1 6.01 -17.98 -7.43
C MET A 1 6.07 -18.59 -6.03
N ASN A 2 7.17 -19.23 -5.65
CA ASN A 2 7.32 -19.85 -4.33
C ASN A 2 7.95 -18.84 -3.33
N LYS A 3 7.71 -19.03 -2.01
CA LYS A 3 8.21 -18.19 -0.91
C LYS A 3 9.73 -17.92 -0.99
N GLN A 4 10.52 -18.89 -1.47
CA GLN A 4 11.98 -18.76 -1.63
C GLN A 4 12.37 -17.83 -2.79
N GLU A 5 11.69 -17.92 -3.93
CA GLU A 5 11.92 -17.03 -5.08
C GLU A 5 11.54 -15.59 -4.74
N LEU A 6 10.46 -15.44 -3.97
CA LEU A 6 10.04 -14.14 -3.48
C LEU A 6 11.07 -13.54 -2.52
N ALA A 7 11.49 -14.30 -1.50
CA ALA A 7 12.54 -13.86 -0.58
C ALA A 7 13.82 -13.47 -1.35
N SER A 8 14.18 -14.23 -2.39
CA SER A 8 15.31 -13.92 -3.27
C SER A 8 15.12 -12.62 -4.07
N ARG A 9 13.93 -12.36 -4.64
CA ARG A 9 13.62 -11.10 -5.35
C ARG A 9 13.63 -9.91 -4.41
N ILE A 10 12.97 -10.02 -3.25
CA ILE A 10 12.98 -9.01 -2.20
C ILE A 10 14.42 -8.70 -1.79
N TRP A 11 15.23 -9.72 -1.55
CA TRP A 11 16.62 -9.56 -1.13
C TRP A 11 17.53 -8.98 -2.22
N LYS A 12 17.34 -9.39 -3.49
CA LYS A 12 18.07 -8.82 -4.64
C LYS A 12 17.76 -7.34 -4.83
N SER A 13 16.50 -6.93 -4.70
CA SER A 13 16.11 -5.53 -4.79
C SER A 13 16.55 -4.72 -3.57
N ALA A 14 16.47 -5.31 -2.37
CA ALA A 14 17.03 -4.74 -1.16
C ALA A 14 18.53 -4.43 -1.34
N ASN A 15 19.30 -5.36 -1.92
CA ASN A 15 20.73 -5.14 -2.18
C ASN A 15 20.99 -4.00 -3.19
N ARG A 16 20.12 -3.75 -4.16
CA ARG A 16 20.24 -2.61 -5.08
C ARG A 16 20.02 -1.27 -4.35
N MET A 17 19.08 -1.24 -3.42
CA MET A 17 18.73 -0.03 -2.64
C MET A 17 19.63 0.18 -1.41
N ARG A 18 20.28 -0.88 -0.90
CA ARG A 18 21.24 -0.88 0.21
C ARG A 18 22.46 0.02 -0.04
N SER A 19 22.75 0.37 -1.30
CA SER A 19 23.80 1.33 -1.63
C SER A 19 23.48 2.77 -1.23
N LYS A 20 22.22 3.07 -0.85
CA LYS A 20 21.73 4.43 -0.56
C LYS A 20 20.97 4.57 0.76
N ILE A 21 20.50 3.46 1.35
CA ILE A 21 19.69 3.43 2.57
C ILE A 21 20.28 2.39 3.52
N GLU A 22 20.35 2.72 4.81
CA GLU A 22 20.74 1.76 5.85
C GLU A 22 19.84 0.52 5.79
N ALA A 23 20.44 -0.67 5.79
CA ALA A 23 19.72 -1.93 5.50
C ALA A 23 18.55 -2.20 6.46
N ASN A 24 18.65 -1.71 7.70
CA ASN A 24 17.58 -1.84 8.70
C ASN A 24 16.37 -0.95 8.39
N GLU A 25 16.57 0.26 7.87
CA GLU A 25 15.47 1.17 7.54
C GLU A 25 14.70 0.69 6.30
N TYR A 26 15.41 0.16 5.31
CA TYR A 26 14.80 -0.40 4.11
C TYR A 26 13.80 -1.52 4.41
N LYS A 27 14.14 -2.39 5.38
CA LYS A 27 13.26 -3.49 5.81
C LYS A 27 11.91 -2.97 6.29
N ASP A 28 11.89 -1.91 7.08
CA ASP A 28 10.65 -1.37 7.61
C ASP A 28 9.81 -0.71 6.52
N TYR A 29 10.45 -0.09 5.52
CA TYR A 29 9.74 0.52 4.39
C TYR A 29 9.10 -0.53 3.49
N ILE A 30 9.84 -1.57 3.11
CA ILE A 30 9.28 -2.64 2.27
C ILE A 30 8.15 -3.38 2.99
N LEU A 31 8.25 -3.59 4.31
CA LEU A 31 7.16 -4.16 5.11
C LEU A 31 5.93 -3.25 5.12
N GLY A 32 6.12 -1.94 5.26
CA GLY A 32 5.03 -0.97 5.16
C GLY A 32 4.31 -1.02 3.81
N PHE A 33 5.05 -1.04 2.70
CA PHE A 33 4.45 -1.15 1.35
C PHE A 33 3.75 -2.50 1.13
N ILE A 34 4.33 -3.60 1.61
CA ILE A 34 3.70 -4.93 1.56
C ILE A 34 2.40 -4.95 2.34
N PHE A 35 2.39 -4.35 3.53
CA PHE A 35 1.21 -4.30 4.36
C PHE A 35 0.13 -3.40 3.74
N TYR A 36 0.51 -2.26 3.18
CA TYR A 36 -0.42 -1.41 2.43
C TYR A 36 -1.05 -2.15 1.23
N LYS A 37 -0.25 -2.90 0.46
CA LYS A 37 -0.74 -3.78 -0.61
C LYS A 37 -1.76 -4.79 -0.07
N PHE A 38 -1.45 -5.47 1.03
CA PHE A 38 -2.35 -6.42 1.66
C PHE A 38 -3.69 -5.77 2.04
N LEU A 39 -3.68 -4.62 2.71
CA LEU A 39 -4.91 -3.92 3.10
C LEU A 39 -5.73 -3.48 1.88
N SER A 40 -5.07 -2.93 0.86
CA SER A 40 -5.74 -2.52 -0.37
C SER A 40 -6.39 -3.70 -1.11
N GLU A 41 -5.69 -4.83 -1.23
CA GLU A 41 -6.21 -6.02 -1.90
C GLU A 41 -7.33 -6.69 -1.08
N GLU A 42 -7.21 -6.73 0.24
CA GLU A 42 -8.23 -7.27 1.15
C GLU A 42 -9.52 -6.45 1.07
N GLN A 43 -9.43 -5.11 1.07
CA GLN A 43 -10.61 -4.24 0.90
C GLN A 43 -11.33 -4.53 -0.42
N VAL A 44 -10.58 -4.55 -1.54
CA VAL A 44 -11.15 -4.86 -2.86
C VAL A 44 -11.78 -6.26 -2.89
N ALA A 45 -11.11 -7.25 -2.30
CA ALA A 45 -11.63 -8.62 -2.26
C ALA A 45 -12.94 -8.72 -1.47
N ARG A 46 -13.06 -8.02 -0.34
CA ARG A 46 -14.30 -8.00 0.46
C ARG A 46 -15.43 -7.26 -0.25
N LEU A 47 -15.15 -6.08 -0.79
CA LEU A 47 -16.15 -5.29 -1.52
C LEU A 47 -16.70 -6.04 -2.74
N ARG A 48 -15.85 -6.74 -3.49
CA ARG A 48 -16.29 -7.58 -4.61
C ARG A 48 -17.15 -8.77 -4.16
N ARG A 49 -16.86 -9.38 -3.01
CA ARG A 49 -17.71 -10.45 -2.45
C ARG A 49 -19.11 -9.94 -2.11
N ASP A 50 -19.22 -8.67 -1.75
CA ASP A 50 -20.50 -8.01 -1.45
C ASP A 50 -21.16 -7.41 -2.72
N GLY A 51 -20.58 -7.62 -3.91
CA GLY A 51 -21.16 -7.23 -5.19
C GLY A 51 -20.76 -5.84 -5.71
N LEU A 52 -19.78 -5.17 -5.08
CA LEU A 52 -19.24 -3.91 -5.57
C LEU A 52 -18.10 -4.16 -6.58
N ASP A 53 -18.45 -4.14 -7.86
CA ASP A 53 -17.50 -4.34 -8.97
C ASP A 53 -16.84 -3.04 -9.44
N ASP A 54 -17.59 -1.93 -9.44
CA ASP A 54 -17.08 -0.62 -9.86
C ASP A 54 -16.32 0.05 -8.71
N LEU A 55 -15.01 -0.17 -8.69
CA LEU A 55 -14.12 0.42 -7.70
C LEU A 55 -13.98 1.94 -7.83
N THR A 56 -14.37 2.55 -8.96
CA THR A 56 -14.28 4.02 -9.14
C THR A 56 -15.23 4.77 -8.20
N ALA A 57 -16.28 4.10 -7.71
CA ALA A 57 -17.19 4.61 -6.70
C ALA A 57 -16.53 4.81 -5.32
N LEU A 58 -15.34 4.23 -5.08
CA LEU A 58 -14.62 4.36 -3.81
C LEU A 58 -14.01 5.75 -3.66
N THR A 59 -14.83 6.75 -3.36
CA THR A 59 -14.42 8.14 -3.14
C THR A 59 -14.67 8.53 -1.68
N GLU A 60 -13.90 9.48 -1.14
CA GLU A 60 -14.12 9.97 0.22
C GLU A 60 -15.35 10.87 0.34
N ASP A 61 -15.85 11.38 -0.79
CA ASP A 61 -17.06 12.22 -0.85
C ASP A 61 -18.36 11.40 -0.72
N ASP A 62 -18.29 10.09 -1.01
CA ASP A 62 -19.40 9.15 -0.82
C ASP A 62 -19.37 8.61 0.62
N VAL A 63 -20.10 9.30 1.51
CA VAL A 63 -20.16 8.96 2.94
C VAL A 63 -20.68 7.53 3.16
N GLU A 64 -21.67 7.09 2.38
CA GLU A 64 -22.27 5.77 2.54
C GLU A 64 -21.25 4.66 2.20
N ILE A 65 -20.52 4.80 1.10
CA ILE A 65 -19.45 3.86 0.74
C ILE A 65 -18.32 3.86 1.77
N VAL A 66 -17.95 5.05 2.28
CA VAL A 66 -16.89 5.17 3.29
C VAL A 66 -17.28 4.44 4.58
N GLU A 67 -18.49 4.69 5.09
CA GLU A 67 -19.00 4.05 6.31
C GLU A 67 -19.14 2.53 6.12
N TYR A 68 -19.75 2.10 5.02
CA TYR A 68 -19.89 0.69 4.68
C TYR A 68 -18.55 -0.04 4.65
N THR A 69 -17.56 0.55 3.97
CA THR A 69 -16.24 -0.06 3.83
C THR A 69 -15.49 -0.08 5.16
N ARG A 70 -15.63 0.95 6.00
CA ARG A 70 -15.06 1.00 7.35
C ARG A 70 -15.65 -0.06 8.27
N ASP A 71 -16.95 -0.29 8.21
CA ASP A 71 -17.59 -1.37 8.96
C ASP A 71 -17.06 -2.74 8.52
N LEU A 72 -16.90 -2.94 7.21
CA LEU A 72 -16.42 -4.18 6.60
C LEU A 72 -14.94 -4.47 6.87
N CYS A 73 -14.07 -3.46 6.77
CA CYS A 73 -12.61 -3.62 6.78
C CYS A 73 -11.92 -3.02 8.02
N GLY A 74 -12.55 -2.05 8.68
CA GLY A 74 -11.95 -1.25 9.76
C GLY A 74 -11.24 0.02 9.30
N TYR A 75 -11.22 0.27 8.01
CA TYR A 75 -10.58 1.40 7.35
C TYR A 75 -11.22 1.59 5.98
N PHE A 76 -10.93 2.72 5.35
CA PHE A 76 -11.29 2.98 3.96
C PHE A 76 -10.07 3.50 3.18
N ILE A 77 -9.84 2.91 2.01
CA ILE A 77 -8.87 3.31 1.01
C ILE A 77 -9.65 3.69 -0.25
N SER A 78 -9.55 4.96 -0.67
CA SER A 78 -10.20 5.44 -1.88
C SER A 78 -9.59 4.84 -3.15
N TYR A 79 -10.33 4.87 -4.24
CA TYR A 79 -9.96 4.34 -5.56
C TYR A 79 -8.57 4.82 -6.00
N GLU A 80 -8.30 6.13 -5.91
CA GLU A 80 -7.02 6.75 -6.27
C GLU A 80 -5.85 6.24 -5.42
N ASN A 81 -6.14 5.76 -4.21
CA ASN A 81 -5.18 5.28 -3.24
C ASN A 81 -5.06 3.75 -3.22
N LEU A 82 -5.84 3.01 -4.01
CA LEU A 82 -5.70 1.56 -4.11
C LEU A 82 -4.34 1.20 -4.73
N PHE A 83 -3.74 0.11 -4.24
CA PHE A 83 -2.47 -0.40 -4.76
C PHE A 83 -2.56 -0.75 -6.26
N GLY A 84 -3.69 -1.32 -6.69
CA GLY A 84 -3.95 -1.58 -8.11
C GLY A 84 -3.99 -0.30 -8.95
N THR A 85 -4.56 0.77 -8.42
CA THR A 85 -4.60 2.08 -9.08
C THR A 85 -3.22 2.72 -9.17
N TRP A 86 -2.38 2.57 -8.14
CA TRP A 86 -0.98 2.99 -8.21
C TRP A 86 -0.21 2.28 -9.32
N LEU A 87 -0.39 0.97 -9.48
CA LEU A 87 0.22 0.22 -10.57
C LEU A 87 -0.25 0.72 -11.94
N ALA A 88 -1.55 1.02 -12.07
CA ALA A 88 -2.15 1.53 -13.31
C ALA A 88 -1.63 2.93 -13.68
N LYS A 89 -1.30 3.79 -12.70
CA LYS A 89 -0.68 5.10 -12.93
C LYS A 89 0.72 5.02 -13.57
N GLY A 90 1.42 3.89 -13.43
CA GLY A 90 2.70 3.67 -14.09
C GLY A 90 3.76 4.74 -13.76
N ASN A 91 4.16 5.53 -14.76
CA ASN A 91 5.15 6.59 -14.60
C ASN A 91 4.61 7.83 -13.87
N ASP A 92 3.29 7.99 -13.83
CA ASP A 92 2.64 9.11 -13.14
C ASP A 92 2.52 8.86 -11.63
N PHE A 93 2.79 7.63 -11.17
CA PHE A 93 2.89 7.33 -9.75
C PHE A 93 4.17 7.93 -9.15
N GLY A 94 3.99 8.69 -8.08
CA GLY A 94 5.06 9.37 -7.37
C GLY A 94 4.96 9.24 -5.86
N ILE A 95 5.99 9.78 -5.19
CA ILE A 95 6.09 9.74 -3.73
C ILE A 95 4.93 10.46 -3.03
N ASP A 96 4.36 11.48 -3.67
CA ASP A 96 3.25 12.26 -3.11
C ASP A 96 1.96 11.43 -3.04
N ASN A 97 1.73 10.52 -4.01
CA ASN A 97 0.60 9.57 -3.93
C ASN A 97 0.70 8.68 -2.68
N VAL A 98 1.92 8.27 -2.31
CA VAL A 98 2.14 7.48 -1.09
C VAL A 98 1.83 8.34 0.14
N ARG A 99 2.33 9.58 0.20
CA ARG A 99 2.07 10.49 1.33
C ARG A 99 0.57 10.75 1.52
N ASP A 100 -0.11 11.06 0.43
CA ASP A 100 -1.54 11.35 0.44
C ASP A 100 -2.35 10.15 0.92
N ALA A 101 -2.01 8.97 0.42
CA ALA A 101 -2.68 7.74 0.80
C ALA A 101 -2.44 7.31 2.24
N LEU A 102 -1.21 7.45 2.77
CA LEU A 102 -0.92 7.15 4.16
C LEU A 102 -1.65 8.14 5.09
N SER A 103 -1.70 9.42 4.71
CA SER A 103 -2.48 10.42 5.43
C SER A 103 -3.98 10.12 5.34
N ALA A 104 -4.48 9.70 4.17
CA ALA A 104 -5.87 9.33 3.94
C ALA A 104 -6.25 8.10 4.76
N PHE A 105 -5.41 7.07 4.77
CA PHE A 105 -5.62 5.88 5.57
C PHE A 105 -5.78 6.25 7.05
N SER A 106 -4.84 7.02 7.61
CA SER A 106 -4.88 7.41 9.03
C SER A 106 -6.16 8.17 9.44
N ARG A 107 -6.70 9.03 8.57
CA ARG A 107 -7.98 9.72 8.84
C ARG A 107 -9.21 8.83 8.62
N ASN A 108 -9.09 7.80 7.78
CA ASN A 108 -10.18 6.92 7.37
C ASN A 108 -10.25 5.60 8.15
N ILE A 109 -9.49 5.46 9.23
CA ILE A 109 -9.62 4.33 10.16
C ILE A 109 -10.95 4.44 10.91
N ASP A 110 -11.67 3.32 10.98
CA ASP A 110 -12.85 3.19 11.81
C ASP A 110 -12.52 3.51 13.30
N PRO A 111 -13.28 4.37 13.99
CA PRO A 111 -13.02 4.74 15.37
C PRO A 111 -12.91 3.54 16.33
N ALA A 112 -13.71 2.49 16.14
CA ALA A 112 -13.68 1.27 16.96
C ALA A 112 -12.45 0.41 16.68
N ARG A 113 -11.83 0.53 15.49
CA ARG A 113 -10.64 -0.24 15.09
C ARG A 113 -9.32 0.53 15.20
N LYS A 114 -9.33 1.77 15.70
CA LYS A 114 -8.12 2.58 15.93
C LYS A 114 -7.02 1.85 16.70
N LYS A 115 -7.36 1.04 17.71
CA LYS A 115 -6.34 0.29 18.49
C LYS A 115 -5.51 -0.68 17.64
N VAL A 116 -6.02 -1.12 16.50
CA VAL A 116 -5.35 -2.07 15.60
C VAL A 116 -4.54 -1.35 14.53
N PHE A 117 -5.11 -0.30 13.94
CA PHE A 117 -4.54 0.34 12.75
C PHE A 117 -3.88 1.69 13.00
N ASN A 118 -4.09 2.34 14.14
CA ASN A 118 -3.50 3.65 14.38
C ASN A 118 -1.97 3.56 14.47
N GLY A 119 -1.28 4.37 13.69
CA GLY A 119 0.19 4.47 13.70
C GLY A 119 0.94 3.36 12.96
N ILE A 120 0.25 2.41 12.31
CA ILE A 120 0.90 1.27 11.63
C ILE A 120 1.85 1.71 10.50
N PHE A 121 1.64 2.90 9.93
CA PHE A 121 2.41 3.43 8.82
C PHE A 121 3.35 4.57 9.22
N ASP A 122 3.47 4.92 10.50
CA ASP A 122 4.28 6.06 10.96
C ASP A 122 5.76 5.90 10.58
N THR A 123 6.30 4.69 10.69
CA THR A 123 7.67 4.37 10.27
C THR A 123 7.87 4.53 8.77
N LEU A 124 6.89 4.09 7.95
CA LEU A 124 6.95 4.27 6.51
C LEU A 124 6.86 5.76 6.16
N GLN A 125 5.90 6.48 6.74
CA GLN A 125 5.64 7.89 6.47
C GLN A 125 6.86 8.77 6.79
N SER A 126 7.48 8.58 7.96
CA SER A 126 8.71 9.29 8.35
C SER A 126 9.92 8.90 7.49
N GLY A 127 9.90 7.69 6.92
CA GLY A 127 10.96 7.15 6.08
C GLY A 127 10.89 7.54 4.61
N LEU A 128 9.76 8.03 4.10
CA LEU A 128 9.58 8.35 2.67
C LEU A 128 10.63 9.33 2.15
N SER A 129 11.06 10.29 2.97
CA SER A 129 12.10 11.27 2.59
C SER A 129 13.49 10.62 2.41
N LYS A 130 13.74 9.47 3.04
CA LYS A 130 15.01 8.73 2.97
C LYS A 130 15.09 7.79 1.78
N LEU A 131 14.01 7.60 1.02
CA LEU A 131 14.00 6.75 -0.18
C LEU A 131 14.86 7.29 -1.33
N GLY A 132 15.21 8.58 -1.29
CA GLY A 132 16.04 9.23 -2.30
C GLY A 132 16.40 10.65 -1.91
N THR A 133 17.42 11.20 -2.56
CA THR A 133 17.98 12.54 -2.29
C THR A 133 17.06 13.69 -2.70
N ASP A 134 16.10 13.43 -3.58
CA ASP A 134 15.12 14.39 -4.08
C ASP A 134 13.79 13.69 -4.42
N ALA A 135 12.75 14.46 -4.74
CA ALA A 135 11.41 13.95 -5.02
C ALA A 135 11.37 12.99 -6.22
N ARG A 136 12.22 13.19 -7.24
CA ARG A 136 12.30 12.32 -8.42
C ARG A 136 12.92 10.98 -8.05
N ALA A 137 14.00 10.98 -7.27
CA ALA A 137 14.65 9.79 -6.76
C ALA A 137 13.72 9.01 -5.81
N GLN A 138 13.01 9.70 -4.91
CA GLN A 138 12.01 9.10 -4.03
C GLN A 138 10.87 8.45 -4.82
N SER A 139 10.31 9.15 -5.80
CA SER A 139 9.24 8.62 -6.67
C SER A 139 9.71 7.41 -7.47
N LYS A 140 10.95 7.42 -7.97
CA LYS A 140 11.54 6.25 -8.63
C LYS A 140 11.68 5.07 -7.66
N ALA A 141 12.21 5.30 -6.46
CA ALA A 141 12.38 4.25 -5.45
C ALA A 141 11.03 3.65 -5.02
N ALA A 142 10.00 4.48 -4.81
CA ALA A 142 8.65 4.02 -4.52
C ALA A 142 8.06 3.20 -5.68
N ARG A 143 8.23 3.63 -6.93
CA ARG A 143 7.85 2.83 -8.11
C ARG A 143 8.55 1.48 -8.15
N ASP A 144 9.87 1.47 -8.01
CA ASP A 144 10.67 0.24 -8.00
C ASP A 144 10.18 -0.73 -6.90
N LEU A 145 9.81 -0.20 -5.72
CA LEU A 145 9.26 -0.97 -4.61
C LEU A 145 7.88 -1.56 -4.93
N ILE A 146 6.92 -0.77 -5.44
CA ILE A 146 5.58 -1.31 -5.75
C ILE A 146 5.64 -2.37 -6.85
N TYR A 147 6.48 -2.19 -7.87
CA TYR A 147 6.67 -3.19 -8.92
C TYR A 147 7.38 -4.45 -8.44
N LEU A 148 8.28 -4.32 -7.45
CA LEU A 148 8.92 -5.48 -6.83
C LEU A 148 7.91 -6.35 -6.09
N ILE A 149 6.98 -5.73 -5.36
CA ILE A 149 6.05 -6.44 -4.49
C ILE A 149 4.72 -6.79 -5.15
N GLN A 150 4.46 -6.33 -6.38
CA GLN A 150 3.20 -6.58 -7.09
C GLN A 150 2.87 -8.07 -7.20
N ASP A 151 3.89 -8.90 -7.45
CA ASP A 151 3.74 -10.34 -7.67
C ASP A 151 3.57 -11.13 -6.36
N ILE A 152 3.67 -10.48 -5.20
CA ILE A 152 3.56 -11.15 -3.91
C ILE A 152 2.12 -11.58 -3.68
N PRO A 153 1.83 -12.90 -3.57
CA PRO A 153 0.48 -13.35 -3.28
C PRO A 153 0.13 -13.00 -1.82
N MET A 154 -0.92 -12.20 -1.63
CA MET A 154 -1.37 -11.73 -0.32
C MET A 154 -2.52 -12.58 0.24
N GLY A 155 -2.51 -13.89 0.04
CA GLY A 155 -3.48 -14.82 0.65
C GLY A 155 -4.98 -14.61 0.36
N GLY A 156 -5.35 -13.53 -0.34
CA GLY A 156 -6.74 -13.17 -0.70
C GLY A 156 -7.21 -13.75 -2.02
N GLN A 157 -6.33 -14.42 -2.78
CA GLN A 157 -6.77 -15.41 -3.76
C GLN A 157 -7.29 -16.62 -2.99
N ALA A 158 -8.55 -16.50 -2.54
CA ALA A 158 -9.39 -17.65 -2.35
C ALA A 158 -9.28 -18.48 -3.64
N GLY A 159 -8.95 -19.76 -3.47
CA GLY A 159 -8.82 -20.67 -4.59
C GLY A 159 -10.04 -20.59 -5.50
N LEU A 160 -9.75 -20.42 -6.78
CA LEU A 160 -10.55 -20.95 -7.88
C LEU A 160 -9.63 -21.89 -8.65
#